data_AF-A0A1H3TZJ9-F1
#
_entry.id   AF-A0A1H3TZJ9-F1
#
_cell.length_a   1.000
_cell.length_b   1.000
_cell.length_c   1.000
_cell.angle_alpha   90.00
_cell.angle_beta   90.00
_cell.angle_gamma   90.00
#
_symmetry.space_group_name_H-M   'P 1'
#
loop_
_entity.id
_entity.type
_entity.pdbx_description
1 polymer ?
#
loop_
_entity_poly.entity_id
_entity_poly.type
_entity_poly.pdbx_seq_one_letter_code
_entity_poly.pdbx_strand_id
1 'polypeptide(L)' 'MPTIQGGKVIEGAGLDAPLQNAGAPASGAGGTYSGTAVVGSLLIDTANGKLYICTNATAGASFAWTLVGAQV' A
#
# COMPACT_ATOMS: atom_id res chain seq x y z
N MET A 1 1.47 11.42 -11.02
CA MET A 1 2.59 10.75 -11.73
C MET A 1 2.43 9.26 -11.49
N PRO A 2 2.54 8.40 -12.50
CA PRO A 2 2.48 6.95 -12.29
C PRO A 2 3.65 6.49 -11.42
N THR A 3 3.41 5.49 -10.57
CA THR A 3 4.47 4.87 -9.78
C THR A 3 5.02 3.68 -10.55
N ILE A 4 6.32 3.65 -10.83
CA ILE A 4 6.98 2.46 -11.39
C ILE A 4 7.34 1.54 -10.24
N GLN A 5 6.80 0.31 -10.24
CA GLN A 5 7.16 -0.70 -9.27
C GLN A 5 7.39 -2.04 -9.94
N GLY A 6 8.56 -2.63 -9.70
CA GLY A 6 8.94 -3.92 -10.30
C GLY A 6 8.93 -3.91 -11.83
N GLY A 7 9.19 -2.76 -12.46
CA GLY A 7 9.13 -2.60 -13.91
C GLY A 7 7.73 -2.46 -14.51
N LYS A 8 6.67 -2.51 -13.69
CA LYS A 8 5.30 -2.23 -14.10
C LYS A 8 4.92 -0.79 -13.77
N VAL A 9 4.23 -0.12 -14.69
CA VAL A 9 3.53 1.13 -14.42
C VAL A 9 2.30 0.81 -13.59
N ILE A 10 2.26 1.26 -12.33
CA ILE A 10 1.03 1.35 -11.58
C ILE A 10 0.45 2.72 -11.91
N GLU A 11 -0.53 2.71 -12.81
CA GLU A 11 -1.34 3.89 -13.05
C GLU A 11 -2.23 4.13 -11.81
N GLY A 12 -2.28 5.38 -11.34
CA GLY A 12 -3.15 5.78 -10.23
C GLY A 12 -2.66 5.41 -8.82
N ALA A 13 -3.64 5.27 -7.91
CA ALA A 13 -3.47 5.21 -6.46
C ALA A 13 -3.37 3.77 -5.90
N GLY A 14 -3.03 2.78 -6.73
CA GLY A 14 -3.12 1.37 -6.36
C GLY A 14 -4.55 0.80 -6.34
N LEU A 15 -5.47 1.45 -7.06
CA LEU A 15 -6.83 0.96 -7.32
C LEU A 15 -6.88 0.03 -8.54
N ASP A 16 -6.10 0.34 -9.58
CA ASP A 16 -6.04 -0.46 -10.82
C ASP A 16 -5.16 -1.71 -10.69
N ALA A 17 -4.25 -1.71 -9.72
CA ALA A 17 -3.43 -2.86 -9.37
C ALA A 17 -2.99 -2.76 -7.90
N PRO A 18 -2.79 -3.91 -7.20
CA PRO A 18 -2.21 -3.91 -5.87
C PRO A 18 -0.81 -3.30 -5.88
N LEU A 19 -0.56 -2.44 -4.90
CA LEU A 19 0.79 -2.01 -4.54
C LEU A 19 1.56 -3.22 -4.01
N GLN A 20 2.88 -3.19 -4.12
CA GLN A 20 3.71 -4.25 -3.55
C GLN A 20 4.66 -3.63 -2.52
N ASN A 21 5.19 -4.39 -1.58
CA ASN A 21 6.25 -3.91 -0.71
C ASN A 21 7.04 -5.10 -0.19
N ALA A 22 8.36 -4.95 -0.09
CA ALA A 22 9.15 -5.94 0.63
C ALA A 22 8.99 -5.67 2.14
N GLY A 23 8.18 -6.47 2.83
CA GLY A 23 7.90 -6.33 4.25
C GLY A 23 6.59 -5.60 4.57
N ALA A 24 6.22 -5.61 5.85
CA ALA A 24 4.98 -5.01 6.31
C ALA A 24 5.00 -3.48 6.07
N PRO A 25 3.88 -2.89 5.61
CA PRO A 25 3.84 -1.47 5.35
C PRO A 25 3.75 -0.66 6.65
N ALA A 26 4.38 0.52 6.66
CA ALA A 26 4.34 1.45 7.78
C ALA A 26 3.05 2.29 7.76
N SER A 27 2.51 2.59 8.95
CA SER A 27 1.41 3.55 9.16
C SER A 27 1.93 4.87 9.75
N GLY A 28 1.10 5.91 9.81
CA GLY A 28 1.43 7.25 10.35
C GLY A 28 1.69 8.31 9.27
N ALA A 29 2.12 9.52 9.67
CA ALA A 29 2.22 10.70 8.79
C ALA A 29 3.06 10.52 7.51
N GLY A 30 3.94 9.52 7.47
CA GLY A 30 4.75 9.12 6.30
C GLY A 30 4.69 7.62 6.03
N GLY A 31 3.54 6.98 6.28
CA GLY A 31 3.34 5.56 6.04
C GLY A 31 3.66 5.14 4.60
N THR A 32 3.89 3.84 4.38
CA THR A 32 4.26 3.29 3.07
C THR A 32 3.20 3.66 2.04
N TYR A 33 3.61 4.31 0.94
CA TYR A 33 2.74 4.90 -0.09
C TYR A 33 1.83 6.06 0.36
N SER A 34 2.16 6.76 1.45
CA SER A 34 1.49 8.03 1.80
C SER A 34 1.59 9.03 0.64
N GLY A 35 0.46 9.66 0.30
CA GLY A 35 0.34 10.55 -0.87
C GLY A 35 0.11 9.84 -2.21
N THR A 36 0.23 8.51 -2.24
CA THR A 36 -0.06 7.67 -3.42
C THR A 36 -1.28 6.79 -3.20
N ALA A 37 -1.31 6.02 -2.11
CA ALA A 37 -2.44 5.16 -1.78
C ALA A 37 -3.63 5.96 -1.25
N VAL A 38 -4.82 5.49 -1.57
CA VAL A 38 -6.10 6.00 -1.07
C VAL A 38 -6.78 4.93 -0.22
N VAL A 39 -7.82 5.30 0.52
CA VAL A 39 -8.62 4.31 1.25
C VAL A 39 -9.16 3.27 0.26
N GLY A 40 -8.94 1.99 0.57
CA GLY A 40 -9.29 0.86 -0.29
C GLY A 40 -8.14 0.33 -1.16
N SER A 41 -7.02 1.06 -1.29
CA SER A 41 -5.83 0.53 -1.98
C SER A 41 -5.36 -0.77 -1.32
N LEU A 42 -4.95 -1.73 -2.15
CA LEU A 42 -4.41 -3.02 -1.70
C LEU A 42 -2.89 -2.99 -1.77
N LEU A 43 -2.24 -3.65 -0.80
CA LEU A 43 -0.79 -3.83 -0.77
C LEU A 43 -0.42 -5.28 -0.46
N ILE A 44 0.43 -5.86 -1.31
CA ILE A 44 1.02 -7.20 -1.13
C ILE A 44 2.40 -7.04 -0.48
N ASP A 45 2.56 -7.60 0.72
CA ASP A 45 3.86 -7.82 1.35
C ASP A 45 4.49 -9.07 0.75
N THR A 46 5.44 -8.86 -0.15
CA THR A 46 6.08 -9.93 -0.92
C THR A 46 7.14 -10.69 -0.13
N ALA A 47 7.58 -10.17 1.01
CA ALA A 47 8.55 -10.83 1.87
C ALA A 47 7.88 -11.80 2.84
N ASN A 48 6.67 -11.45 3.32
CA ASN A 48 5.99 -12.22 4.36
C ASN A 48 4.67 -12.88 3.92
N GLY A 49 4.28 -12.77 2.64
CA GLY A 49 3.06 -13.41 2.13
C GLY A 49 1.77 -12.84 2.73
N LYS A 50 1.73 -11.52 2.99
CA LYS A 50 0.61 -10.83 3.64
C LYS A 50 -0.07 -9.84 2.70
N LEU A 51 -1.38 -9.66 2.88
CA LEU A 51 -2.20 -8.69 2.16
C LEU A 51 -2.74 -7.64 3.12
N TYR A 52 -2.59 -6.38 2.74
CA TYR A 52 -3.04 -5.21 3.49
C TYR A 52 -4.02 -4.37 2.69
N ILE A 53 -4.93 -3.67 3.38
CA ILE A 53 -5.79 -2.63 2.82
C ILE A 53 -5.52 -1.29 3.50
N CYS A 54 -5.48 -0.21 2.72
CA CYS A 54 -5.40 1.14 3.27
C CYS A 54 -6.76 1.52 3.85
N THR A 55 -6.82 1.80 5.15
CA THR A 55 -8.06 2.16 5.86
C THR A 55 -8.14 3.65 6.18
N ASN A 56 -7.03 4.36 6.11
CA ASN A 56 -6.99 5.81 6.21
C ASN A 56 -5.85 6.37 5.35
N ALA A 57 -6.16 7.34 4.50
CA ALA A 57 -5.22 7.97 3.57
C ALA A 57 -5.05 9.49 3.83
N THR A 58 -5.27 9.94 5.07
CA THR A 58 -5.08 11.35 5.42
C THR A 58 -3.59 11.70 5.37
N ALA A 59 -3.19 12.32 4.26
CA ALA A 59 -1.81 12.75 4.02
C ALA A 59 -1.29 13.61 5.18
N GLY A 60 -0.09 13.30 5.68
CA GLY A 60 0.60 14.07 6.71
C GLY A 60 0.07 13.91 8.15
N ALA A 61 -0.94 13.07 8.40
CA ALA A 61 -1.50 12.90 9.75
C ALA A 61 -1.76 11.44 10.16
N SER A 62 -2.65 10.74 9.46
CA SER A 62 -3.26 9.52 9.99
C SER A 62 -3.34 8.39 8.96
N PHE A 63 -2.26 8.16 8.23
CA PHE A 63 -2.22 7.08 7.25
C PHE A 63 -2.22 5.71 7.94
N ALA A 64 -3.03 4.75 7.46
CA ALA A 64 -3.15 3.44 8.11
C ALA A 64 -3.29 2.29 7.11
N TRP A 65 -2.52 1.23 7.36
CA TRP A 65 -2.66 -0.08 6.72
C TRP A 65 -3.22 -1.10 7.71
N THR A 66 -4.14 -1.93 7.24
CA THR A 66 -4.72 -3.02 8.03
C THR A 66 -4.46 -4.34 7.33
N LEU A 67 -3.92 -5.32 8.06
CA LEU A 67 -3.74 -6.69 7.57
C LEU A 67 -5.12 -7.33 7.34
N VAL A 68 -5.35 -7.87 6.14
CA VAL A 68 -6.62 -8.53 5.77
C VAL A 68 -6.45 -9.99 5.39
N GLY A 69 -5.22 -10.44 5.15
CA GLY A 69 -4.92 -11.84 4.88
C GLY A 69 -3.45 -12.16 5.03
N ALA A 70 -3.15 -13.39 5.40
CA ALA A 70 -1.80 -13.93 5.47
C ALA A 70 -1.81 -15.35 4.89
N GLN A 71 -0.79 -15.69 4.12
CA GLN A 71 -0.53 -17.07 3.70
C GLN A 71 0.67 -17.58 4.50
N VAL A 72 0.52 -18.77 5.07
CA VAL A 72 1.52 -19.48 5.87
C VAL A 72 1.91 -20.77 5.18
#